data_AF-A0A0P1FM11-F1
#
_entry.id   AF-A0A0P1FM11-F1
#
_cell.length_a   1.000
_cell.length_b   1.000
_cell.length_c   1.000
_cell.angle_alpha   90.00
_cell.angle_beta   90.00
_cell.angle_gamma   90.00
#
_symmetry.space_group_name_H-M   'P 1'
#
loop_
_entity.id
_entity.type
_entity.pdbx_description
1 polymer ?
#
loop_
_entity_poly.entity_id
_entity_poly.type
_entity_poly.pdbx_seq_one_letter_code
_entity_poly.pdbx_strand_id
1 'polypeptide(L)'
;MVGPLTSNTALPAIKTPDTNGNNSVESANEMQRMRDSAEGFEALFLQQMMKAGRAASLGDDLLGSSGVDQMQSMLDTTLTENAGSQASLGMADAIVRQFTPYLKHKADNT
;
A
#
# COMPACT_ATOMS: atom_id res chain seq x y z
N MET A 1 34.67 -2.69 65.19
CA MET A 1 34.90 -1.89 63.97
C MET A 1 34.68 -2.79 62.77
N VAL A 2 33.43 -2.91 62.30
CA VAL A 2 33.00 -3.37 60.96
C VAL A 2 31.59 -2.78 60.75
N GLY A 3 31.41 -2.01 59.68
CA GLY A 3 30.24 -1.15 59.46
C GLY A 3 29.00 -1.89 58.91
N PRO A 4 27.86 -1.18 58.75
CA PRO A 4 26.67 -1.75 58.16
C PRO A 4 26.82 -1.91 56.64
N LEU A 5 26.37 -3.05 56.11
CA LEU A 5 26.24 -3.33 54.69
C LEU A 5 25.14 -2.45 54.09
N THR A 6 25.51 -1.36 53.42
CA THR A 6 24.61 -0.64 52.51
C THR A 6 24.70 -1.28 51.14
N SER A 7 23.92 -2.32 50.88
CA SER A 7 23.73 -2.84 49.53
C SER A 7 22.81 -1.89 48.78
N ASN A 8 23.41 -0.94 48.06
CA ASN A 8 22.71 -0.18 47.03
C ASN A 8 22.47 -1.10 45.84
N THR A 9 21.33 -1.81 45.85
CA THR A 9 20.80 -2.48 44.67
C THR A 9 20.25 -1.40 43.75
N ALA A 10 21.13 -0.76 42.98
CA ALA A 10 20.73 0.02 41.84
C ALA A 10 20.04 -0.95 40.86
N LEU A 11 18.71 -0.95 40.89
CA LEU A 11 17.89 -1.54 39.84
C LEU A 11 18.35 -0.94 38.51
N PRO A 12 18.60 -1.75 37.46
CA PRO A 12 18.78 -1.19 36.14
C PRO A 12 17.52 -0.40 35.82
N ALA A 13 17.69 0.87 35.46
CA ALA A 13 16.60 1.71 35.00
C ALA A 13 15.87 0.96 33.88
N ILE A 14 14.65 0.49 34.16
CA ILE A 14 13.72 0.11 33.11
C ILE A 14 13.52 1.39 32.31
N LYS A 15 14.10 1.42 31.10
CA LYS A 15 13.73 2.39 30.09
C LYS A 15 12.25 2.17 29.84
N THR A 16 11.42 2.96 30.50
CA THR A 16 10.01 3.06 30.15
C THR A 16 9.97 3.31 28.65
N PRO A 17 9.20 2.53 27.87
CA PRO A 17 8.90 2.95 26.51
C PRO A 17 8.22 4.31 26.65
N ASP A 18 8.89 5.37 26.21
CA ASP A 18 8.29 6.68 26.05
C ASP A 18 7.24 6.55 24.94
N THR A 19 5.99 6.28 25.34
CA THR A 19 4.84 5.94 24.47
C THR A 19 4.36 7.09 23.56
N ASN A 20 5.20 8.06 23.20
CA ASN A 20 4.76 9.21 22.40
C ASN A 20 5.59 9.45 21.12
N GLY A 21 6.77 8.84 21.00
CA GLY A 21 7.64 9.04 19.83
C GLY A 21 7.35 8.12 18.63
N ASN A 22 6.74 6.96 18.86
CA ASN A 22 6.66 5.89 17.85
C ASN A 22 5.33 5.85 17.09
N ASN A 23 4.28 6.45 17.65
CA ASN A 23 2.90 6.28 17.16
C ASN A 23 2.67 7.09 15.87
N SER A 24 3.35 8.25 15.74
CA SER A 24 3.26 9.11 14.56
C SER A 24 3.99 8.55 13.34
N VAL A 25 5.14 7.88 13.57
CA VAL A 25 5.94 7.24 12.52
C VAL A 25 5.22 5.99 11.99
N GLU A 26 4.64 5.18 12.89
CA GLU A 26 3.86 4.00 12.50
C GLU A 26 2.59 4.40 11.72
N SER A 27 1.87 5.43 12.20
CA SER A 27 0.68 5.96 11.50
C SER A 27 1.02 6.49 10.12
N ALA A 28 2.17 7.16 9.95
CA ALA A 28 2.64 7.65 8.66
C ALA A 28 2.97 6.49 7.69
N ASN A 29 3.63 5.44 8.19
CA ASN A 29 3.90 4.24 7.40
C ASN A 29 2.63 3.50 6.99
N GLU A 30 1.63 3.41 7.88
CA GLU A 30 0.36 2.75 7.57
C GLU A 30 -0.46 3.55 6.54
N MET A 31 -0.43 4.89 6.60
CA MET A 31 -1.01 5.75 5.58
C MET A 31 -0.31 5.59 4.22
N GLN A 32 1.03 5.51 4.19
CA GLN A 32 1.78 5.30 2.96
C GLN A 32 1.45 3.94 2.33
N ARG A 33 1.43 2.88 3.12
CA ARG A 33 1.07 1.53 2.62
C ARG A 33 -0.36 1.47 2.09
N MET A 34 -1.30 2.19 2.71
CA MET A 34 -2.67 2.30 2.22
C MET A 34 -2.72 3.02 0.86
N ARG A 35 -1.94 4.10 0.72
CA ARG A 35 -1.79 4.84 -0.54
C ARG A 35 -1.29 3.92 -1.65
N ASP A 36 -0.17 3.24 -1.43
CA ASP A 36 0.45 2.35 -2.40
C ASP A 36 -0.52 1.21 -2.81
N SER A 37 -1.26 0.67 -1.84
CA SER A 37 -2.26 -0.39 -2.10
C SER A 37 -3.46 0.13 -2.92
N ALA A 38 -3.91 1.35 -2.66
CA ALA A 38 -5.01 1.98 -3.39
C ALA A 38 -4.63 2.28 -4.84
N GLU A 39 -3.40 2.73 -5.08
CA GLU A 39 -2.84 2.94 -6.42
C GLU A 39 -2.72 1.61 -7.18
N GLY A 40 -2.24 0.55 -6.52
CA GLY A 40 -2.20 -0.80 -7.11
C GLY A 40 -3.58 -1.34 -7.51
N PHE A 41 -4.62 -1.06 -6.71
CA PHE A 41 -5.99 -1.44 -7.05
C PHE A 41 -6.52 -0.68 -8.28
N GLU A 42 -6.25 0.62 -8.39
CA GLU A 42 -6.63 1.42 -9.55
C GLU A 42 -5.98 0.87 -10.84
N ALA A 43 -4.70 0.47 -10.77
CA ALA A 43 -4.00 -0.15 -11.90
C ALA A 43 -4.66 -1.47 -12.35
N LEU A 44 -4.98 -2.37 -11.40
CA LEU A 44 -5.66 -3.63 -11.69
C LEU A 44 -7.06 -3.42 -12.28
N PHE A 45 -7.80 -2.43 -11.75
CA PHE A 45 -9.11 -2.07 -12.27
C PHE A 45 -9.01 -1.59 -13.72
N LEU A 46 -8.06 -0.71 -14.02
CA LEU A 46 -7.82 -0.21 -15.39
C LEU A 46 -7.47 -1.36 -16.34
N GLN A 47 -6.58 -2.27 -15.93
CA GLN A 47 -6.25 -3.46 -16.70
C GLN A 47 -7.49 -4.31 -16.99
N GLN A 48 -8.34 -4.55 -15.99
CA GLN A 48 -9.57 -5.33 -16.15
C GLN A 48 -10.61 -4.62 -17.02
N MET A 49 -10.71 -3.29 -16.93
CA MET A 49 -11.56 -2.46 -17.80
C MET A 49 -11.09 -2.54 -19.26
N MET A 50 -9.79 -2.42 -19.52
CA MET A 50 -9.23 -2.56 -20.87
C MET A 50 -9.44 -3.97 -21.42
N LYS A 51 -9.23 -4.99 -20.60
CA LYS A 51 -9.51 -6.39 -20.96
C LYS A 51 -10.99 -6.60 -21.32
N ALA A 52 -11.91 -6.04 -20.54
CA ALA A 52 -13.34 -6.12 -20.82
C ALA A 52 -13.73 -5.36 -22.11
N GLY A 53 -13.16 -4.18 -22.34
CA GLY A 53 -13.35 -3.42 -23.58
C GLY A 53 -12.88 -4.19 -24.83
N ARG A 54 -11.75 -4.90 -24.73
CA ARG A 54 -11.27 -5.77 -25.81
C ARG A 54 -12.10 -7.04 -25.96
N ALA A 55 -12.54 -7.67 -24.87
CA ALA A 55 -13.42 -8.83 -24.91
C ALA A 55 -14.81 -8.49 -25.50
N ALA A 56 -15.25 -7.24 -25.37
CA ALA A 56 -16.45 -6.74 -26.04
C ALA A 56 -16.25 -6.46 -27.54
N SER A 57 -15.02 -6.60 -28.07
CA SER A 57 -14.75 -6.52 -29.50
C SER A 57 -15.42 -7.67 -30.23
N LEU A 58 -16.26 -7.35 -31.20
CA LEU A 58 -16.95 -8.31 -32.05
C LEU A 58 -15.93 -8.96 -33.03
N GLY A 59 -15.21 -9.99 -32.60
CA GLY A 59 -14.45 -10.84 -33.53
C GLY A 59 -13.21 -11.52 -32.92
N ASP A 60 -13.40 -12.71 -32.35
CA ASP A 60 -12.33 -13.66 -31.99
C ASP A 60 -11.70 -14.32 -33.24
N ASP A 61 -12.48 -14.41 -34.32
CA ASP A 61 -12.12 -15.22 -35.50
C ASP A 61 -11.24 -14.48 -36.54
N LEU A 62 -11.02 -13.17 -36.39
CA LEU A 62 -10.28 -12.36 -37.38
C LEU A 62 -8.83 -12.04 -36.99
N LEU A 63 -8.48 -12.09 -35.69
CA LEU A 63 -7.15 -11.72 -35.19
C LEU A 63 -6.52 -12.75 -34.23
N GLY A 64 -7.18 -13.90 -34.00
CA GLY A 64 -6.78 -14.93 -33.03
C GLY A 64 -5.54 -15.74 -33.43
N SER A 65 -4.38 -15.07 -33.53
CA SER A 65 -3.07 -15.71 -33.73
C SER A 65 -2.22 -15.56 -32.48
N SER A 66 -1.48 -16.61 -32.09
CA SER A 66 -0.52 -16.62 -30.96
C SER A 66 0.54 -15.51 -31.01
N GLY A 67 0.79 -14.91 -32.18
CA GLY A 67 1.63 -13.72 -32.31
C GLY A 67 1.03 -12.46 -31.68
N VAL A 68 -0.30 -12.33 -31.69
CA VAL A 68 -1.01 -11.21 -31.07
C VAL A 68 -0.92 -11.31 -29.55
N ASP A 69 -1.02 -12.50 -28.98
CA ASP A 69 -0.86 -12.73 -27.53
C ASP A 69 0.53 -12.33 -27.02
N GLN A 70 1.58 -12.65 -27.78
CA GLN A 70 2.95 -12.26 -27.42
C GLN A 70 3.16 -10.75 -27.49
N MET A 71 2.64 -10.09 -28.54
CA MET A 71 2.68 -8.63 -28.64
C MET A 71 1.84 -7.96 -27.55
N GLN A 72 0.73 -8.58 -27.15
CA GLN A 72 -0.13 -8.13 -26.06
C GLN A 72 0.60 -8.19 -24.72
N SER A 73 1.29 -9.29 -24.41
CA SER A 73 2.10 -9.44 -23.20
C SER A 73 3.23 -8.40 -23.12
N MET A 74 3.90 -8.14 -24.25
CA MET A 74 4.93 -7.09 -24.35
C MET A 74 4.33 -5.69 -24.12
N LEU A 75 3.19 -5.39 -24.74
CA LEU A 75 2.50 -4.12 -24.56
C LEU A 75 2.03 -3.92 -23.12
N ASP A 76 1.45 -4.95 -22.50
CA ASP A 76 0.99 -4.91 -21.10
C ASP A 76 2.16 -4.69 -20.13
N THR A 77 3.33 -5.29 -20.41
CA THR A 77 4.56 -5.08 -19.64
C THR A 77 5.01 -3.62 -19.74
N THR A 78 5.14 -3.09 -20.96
CA THR A 78 5.53 -1.68 -21.17
C THR A 78 4.50 -0.71 -20.61
N LEU A 79 3.21 -1.02 -20.72
CA LEU A 79 2.15 -0.19 -20.16
C LEU A 79 2.20 -0.23 -18.64
N THR A 80 2.46 -1.37 -18.01
CA THR A 80 2.62 -1.44 -16.55
C THR A 80 3.81 -0.61 -16.07
N GLU A 81 4.92 -0.65 -16.80
CA GLU A 81 6.12 0.16 -16.52
C GLU A 81 5.88 1.67 -16.70
N ASN A 82 5.05 2.09 -17.68
CA ASN A 82 4.84 3.51 -18.01
C ASN A 82 3.53 4.12 -17.45
N ALA A 83 2.49 3.33 -17.23
CA ALA A 83 1.15 3.81 -16.83
C ALA A 83 1.02 4.10 -15.35
N GLY A 84 1.95 3.62 -14.52
CA GLY A 84 2.01 3.98 -13.10
C GLY A 84 2.07 5.49 -12.85
N SER A 85 2.34 6.31 -13.88
CA SER A 85 2.50 7.76 -13.75
C SER A 85 1.42 8.63 -14.44
N GLN A 86 0.68 8.13 -15.44
CA GLN A 86 -0.06 9.02 -16.37
C GLN A 86 -1.60 8.90 -16.32
N ALA A 87 -2.16 7.81 -15.80
CA ALA A 87 -3.59 7.52 -15.88
C ALA A 87 -4.23 7.34 -14.50
N SER A 88 -4.14 8.36 -13.63
CA SER A 88 -4.89 8.32 -12.37
C SER A 88 -6.34 8.71 -12.62
N LEU A 89 -7.26 7.79 -12.32
CA LEU A 89 -8.70 7.96 -12.46
C LEU A 89 -9.33 8.55 -11.19
N GLY A 90 -8.52 8.86 -10.18
CA GLY A 90 -8.94 9.40 -8.88
C GLY A 90 -9.58 8.37 -7.97
N MET A 91 -9.54 7.09 -8.32
CA MET A 91 -10.11 6.01 -7.53
C MET A 91 -9.23 5.69 -6.31
N ALA A 92 -7.90 5.73 -6.48
CA ALA A 92 -6.95 5.61 -5.38
C ALA A 92 -7.16 6.73 -4.33
N ASP A 93 -7.40 7.96 -4.78
CA ASP A 93 -7.71 9.11 -3.90
C ASP A 93 -9.02 8.92 -3.15
N ALA A 94 -10.06 8.44 -3.84
CA ALA A 94 -11.35 8.16 -3.23
C ALA A 94 -11.26 7.07 -2.16
N ILE A 95 -10.50 6.01 -2.43
CA ILE A 95 -10.21 4.93 -1.48
C ILE A 95 -9.51 5.51 -0.25
N VAL A 96 -8.37 6.19 -0.42
CA VAL A 96 -7.65 6.78 0.72
C VAL A 96 -8.57 7.70 1.52
N ARG A 97 -9.31 8.61 0.87
CA ARG A 97 -10.24 9.51 1.54
C ARG A 97 -11.30 8.78 2.37
N GLN A 98 -11.80 7.65 1.88
CA GLN A 98 -12.78 6.85 2.60
C GLN A 98 -12.15 6.09 3.79
N PHE A 99 -10.91 5.62 3.67
CA PHE A 99 -10.26 4.78 4.68
C PHE A 99 -9.44 5.55 5.73
N THR A 100 -9.01 6.78 5.45
CA THR A 100 -8.26 7.63 6.41
C THR A 100 -8.98 7.82 7.75
N PRO A 101 -10.31 8.07 7.82
CA PRO A 101 -11.02 8.22 9.10
C PRO A 101 -10.95 6.96 9.97
N TYR A 102 -10.95 5.77 9.35
CA TYR A 102 -10.87 4.49 10.07
C TYR A 102 -9.48 4.24 10.63
N LEU A 103 -8.42 4.66 9.93
CA LEU A 103 -7.04 4.58 10.45
C LEU A 103 -6.83 5.52 11.64
N LYS A 104 -7.37 6.75 11.56
CA LYS A 104 -7.26 7.71 12.67
C LYS A 104 -7.96 7.21 13.94
N HIS A 105 -9.17 6.66 13.80
CA HIS A 105 -9.91 6.10 14.93
C HIS A 105 -9.20 4.91 15.60
N LYS A 106 -8.40 4.13 14.85
CA LYS A 106 -7.58 3.06 15.42
C LYS A 106 -6.40 3.62 16.23
N ALA A 107 -5.76 4.68 15.76
CA ALA A 107 -4.68 5.35 16.47
C ALA A 107 -5.16 6.05 17.76
N ASP A 108 -6.39 6.57 17.77
CA ASP A 108 -6.96 7.28 18.93
C ASP A 108 -7.49 6.34 20.05
N ASN A 109 -7.67 5.03 19.76
CA ASN A 109 -8.25 4.04 20.68
C ASN A 109 -7.25 2.95 21.14
N THR A 110 -5.95 3.25 21.08
CA THR A 110 -4.87 2.39 21.60
C THR A 110 -3.92 3.22 22.44
#